data_AF-A0A845R4K5-F1
#
_entry.id   AF-A0A845R4K5-F1
#
_cell.length_a   1.000
_cell.length_b   1.000
_cell.length_c   1.000
_cell.angle_alpha   90.00
_cell.angle_beta   90.00
_cell.angle_gamma   90.00
#
_symmetry.space_group_name_H-M   'P 1'
#
loop_
_entity.id
_entity.type
_entity.pdbx_description
1 polymer ?
#
loop_
_entity_poly.entity_id
_entity_poly.type
_entity_poly.pdbx_seq_one_letter_code
_entity_poly.pdbx_strand_id
1 'polypeptide(L)'
;MSKKRSHFWLDFFACFLIPAYTLLFAGSTTWFGTNFSVIAVTGADHYRGFVYWGILSGSYFFVMLSRLAFTLPARWQRGLTRLLAVCAGLSLAYAVAIPYLPAYFPKYAALHVALAAGACVLLMVNLQFIILVHRRRDRARWAGPMRFCGFIVIGCAVLFLIPMMVSTALEVFFTISAALLARRIWLLTEF
;
A
#
# COMPACT_ATOMS: atom_id res chain seq x y z
N MET A 1 29.66 -6.38 -4.69
CA MET A 1 28.64 -6.66 -5.74
C MET A 1 27.18 -6.42 -5.30
N SER A 2 26.88 -5.72 -4.19
CA SER A 2 25.59 -5.85 -3.47
C SER A 2 24.56 -4.72 -3.70
N LYS A 3 24.95 -3.43 -3.74
CA LYS A 3 23.97 -2.31 -3.83
C LYS A 3 23.22 -2.22 -5.17
N LYS A 4 23.91 -2.37 -6.31
CA LYS A 4 23.29 -2.26 -7.67
C LYS A 4 22.16 -3.27 -7.91
N ARG A 5 22.31 -4.52 -7.44
CA ARG A 5 21.28 -5.56 -7.58
C ARG A 5 20.05 -5.27 -6.71
N SER A 6 20.25 -4.78 -5.47
CA SER A 6 19.13 -4.41 -4.59
C SER A 6 18.29 -3.27 -5.16
N HIS A 7 18.94 -2.27 -5.77
CA HIS A 7 18.26 -1.15 -6.45
C HIS A 7 17.47 -1.63 -7.68
N PHE A 8 18.04 -2.52 -8.48
CA PHE A 8 17.34 -3.10 -9.64
C PHE A 8 16.05 -3.83 -9.23
N TRP A 9 16.09 -4.68 -8.20
CA TRP A 9 14.88 -5.36 -7.73
C TRP A 9 13.86 -4.38 -7.16
N LEU A 10 14.29 -3.37 -6.39
CA LEU A 10 13.42 -2.31 -5.90
C LEU A 10 12.70 -1.57 -7.03
N ASP A 11 13.44 -1.21 -8.08
CA ASP A 11 12.91 -0.51 -9.25
C ASP A 11 11.96 -1.42 -10.02
N PHE A 12 12.33 -2.69 -10.22
CA PHE A 12 11.49 -3.67 -10.88
C PHE A 12 10.17 -3.86 -10.14
N PHE A 13 10.18 -4.07 -8.82
CA PHE A 13 8.95 -4.27 -8.06
C PHE A 13 8.10 -2.99 -7.99
N ALA A 14 8.70 -1.85 -7.63
CA ALA A 14 7.95 -0.62 -7.37
C ALA A 14 7.51 0.12 -8.63
N CYS A 15 8.33 0.10 -9.70
CA CYS A 15 8.08 0.88 -10.91
C CYS A 15 7.51 0.02 -12.05
N PHE A 16 7.68 -1.31 -12.02
CA PHE A 16 7.21 -2.17 -13.10
C PHE A 16 6.19 -3.21 -12.63
N LEU A 17 6.55 -4.12 -11.72
CA LEU A 17 5.71 -5.27 -11.38
C LEU A 17 4.43 -4.87 -10.64
N ILE A 18 4.51 -4.07 -9.58
CA ILE A 18 3.33 -3.62 -8.84
C ILE A 18 2.42 -2.78 -9.75
N PRO A 19 2.92 -1.75 -10.47
CA PRO A 19 2.08 -0.98 -11.38
C PRO A 19 1.46 -1.82 -12.51
N ALA A 20 2.26 -2.64 -13.20
CA ALA A 20 1.77 -3.45 -14.31
C ALA A 20 0.73 -4.48 -13.82
N TYR A 21 1.00 -5.18 -12.73
CA TYR A 21 0.07 -6.17 -12.19
C TYR A 21 -1.23 -5.53 -11.66
N THR A 22 -1.12 -4.37 -11.02
CA THR A 22 -2.29 -3.64 -10.50
C THR A 22 -3.16 -3.08 -11.64
N LEU A 23 -2.55 -2.58 -12.72
CA LEU A 23 -3.28 -2.12 -13.91
C LEU A 23 -3.88 -3.27 -14.72
N LEU A 24 -3.16 -4.37 -14.89
CA LEU A 24 -3.67 -5.57 -15.57
C LEU A 24 -4.83 -6.19 -14.79
N PHE A 25 -4.76 -6.20 -13.46
CA PHE A 25 -5.83 -6.69 -12.60
C PHE A 25 -7.07 -5.78 -12.60
N ALA A 26 -6.87 -4.45 -12.66
CA ALA A 26 -7.98 -3.50 -12.85
C ALA A 26 -8.71 -3.73 -14.19
N GLY A 27 -7.97 -4.08 -15.25
CA GLY A 27 -8.53 -4.37 -16.57
C GLY A 27 -9.31 -3.20 -17.18
N SER A 28 -10.19 -3.47 -18.15
CA SER A 28 -11.08 -2.48 -18.78
C SER A 28 -12.41 -2.29 -18.03
N THR A 29 -12.41 -2.41 -16.71
CA THR A 29 -13.63 -2.31 -15.88
C THR A 29 -14.04 -0.86 -15.62
N THR A 30 -15.21 -0.64 -15.03
CA THR A 30 -15.67 0.68 -14.59
C THR A 30 -14.82 1.18 -13.42
N TRP A 31 -13.75 1.92 -13.74
CA TRP A 31 -12.75 2.45 -12.80
C TRP A 31 -13.31 3.10 -11.52
N PHE A 32 -14.47 3.75 -11.59
CA PHE A 32 -15.14 4.40 -10.46
C PHE A 32 -16.36 3.65 -9.91
N GLY A 33 -16.84 2.61 -10.60
CA GLY A 33 -18.07 1.88 -10.25
C GLY A 33 -17.83 0.51 -9.61
N THR A 34 -16.59 0.02 -9.59
CA THR A 34 -16.20 -1.28 -9.02
C THR A 34 -14.93 -1.16 -8.18
N ASN A 35 -14.61 -2.23 -7.47
CA ASN A 35 -13.42 -2.39 -6.63
C ASN A 35 -12.80 -3.79 -6.83
N PHE A 36 -11.53 -3.96 -6.47
CA PHE A 36 -10.78 -5.20 -6.64
C PHE A 36 -11.48 -6.40 -6.04
N SER A 37 -12.10 -6.23 -4.87
CA SER A 37 -12.84 -7.30 -4.18
C SER A 37 -14.09 -7.73 -4.94
N VAL A 38 -14.74 -6.84 -5.69
CA VAL A 38 -15.90 -7.16 -6.55
C VAL A 38 -15.44 -7.83 -7.84
N ILE A 39 -14.34 -7.34 -8.43
CA ILE A 39 -13.70 -7.97 -9.60
C ILE A 39 -13.29 -9.41 -9.26
N ALA A 40 -12.78 -9.64 -8.04
CA ALA A 40 -12.36 -10.95 -7.56
C ALA A 40 -13.51 -11.97 -7.49
N VAL A 41 -14.74 -11.54 -7.19
CA VAL A 41 -15.91 -12.42 -7.00
C VAL A 41 -16.70 -12.64 -8.29
N THR A 42 -16.52 -11.79 -9.32
CA THR A 42 -17.31 -11.79 -10.55
C THR A 42 -16.80 -12.74 -11.65
N GLY A 43 -15.61 -13.34 -11.52
CA GLY A 43 -15.14 -14.34 -12.47
C GLY A 43 -14.29 -15.45 -11.84
N ALA A 44 -14.39 -16.67 -12.39
CA ALA A 44 -13.87 -17.91 -11.80
C ALA A 44 -12.36 -17.90 -11.51
N ASP A 45 -11.55 -17.19 -12.30
CA ASP A 45 -10.09 -17.06 -12.11
C ASP A 45 -9.63 -15.74 -11.46
N HIS A 46 -10.52 -14.74 -11.34
CA HIS A 46 -10.16 -13.42 -10.83
C HIS A 46 -9.87 -13.42 -9.32
N TYR A 47 -10.45 -14.36 -8.56
CA TYR A 47 -10.17 -14.51 -7.13
C TYR A 47 -8.70 -14.87 -6.87
N ARG A 48 -8.12 -15.76 -7.70
CA ARG A 48 -6.68 -16.10 -7.60
C ARG A 48 -5.82 -14.89 -7.90
N GLY A 49 -6.19 -14.10 -8.92
CA GLY A 49 -5.52 -12.85 -9.25
C GLY A 49 -5.48 -11.86 -8.09
N PHE A 50 -6.59 -11.72 -7.37
CA PHE A 50 -6.72 -10.88 -6.17
C PHE A 50 -5.83 -11.35 -5.02
N VAL A 51 -5.80 -12.66 -4.77
CA VAL A 51 -4.92 -13.25 -3.75
C VAL A 51 -3.45 -13.03 -4.09
N TYR A 52 -3.04 -13.26 -5.35
CA TYR A 52 -1.68 -12.97 -5.79
C TYR A 52 -1.33 -11.48 -5.68
N TRP A 53 -2.28 -10.59 -5.99
CA TRP A 53 -2.10 -9.15 -5.82
C TRP A 53 -1.88 -8.79 -4.35
N GLY A 54 -2.69 -9.35 -3.45
CA GLY A 54 -2.58 -9.15 -2.00
C GLY A 54 -1.26 -9.66 -1.44
N ILE A 55 -0.81 -10.86 -1.87
CA ILE A 55 0.48 -11.43 -1.47
C ILE A 55 1.63 -10.56 -2.00
N LEU A 56 1.59 -10.15 -3.27
CA LEU A 56 2.63 -9.34 -3.89
C LEU A 56 2.77 -7.97 -3.22
N SER A 57 1.67 -7.23 -3.11
CA SER A 57 1.66 -5.91 -2.49
C SER A 57 1.98 -5.99 -1.00
N GLY A 58 1.34 -6.91 -0.27
CA GLY A 58 1.55 -7.13 1.15
C GLY A 58 2.98 -7.49 1.50
N SER A 59 3.58 -8.46 0.78
CA SER A 59 4.97 -8.86 1.00
C SER A 59 5.96 -7.74 0.69
N TYR A 60 5.76 -7.01 -0.41
CA TYR A 60 6.60 -5.85 -0.76
C TYR A 60 6.59 -4.81 0.36
N PHE A 61 5.41 -4.36 0.79
CA PHE A 61 5.30 -3.33 1.83
C PHE A 61 5.84 -3.83 3.17
N PHE A 62 5.57 -5.08 3.54
CA PHE A 62 6.08 -5.67 4.77
C PHE A 62 7.61 -5.70 4.81
N VAL A 63 8.25 -6.16 3.72
CA VAL A 63 9.71 -6.19 3.61
C VAL A 63 10.28 -4.77 3.63
N MET A 64 9.68 -3.83 2.89
CA MET A 64 10.15 -2.45 2.82
C MET A 64 10.06 -1.75 4.17
N LEU A 65 8.92 -1.83 4.87
CA LEU A 65 8.76 -1.26 6.20
C LEU A 65 9.70 -1.90 7.23
N SER A 66 9.90 -3.22 7.14
CA SER A 66 10.83 -3.94 8.01
C SER A 66 12.27 -3.46 7.80
N ARG A 67 12.70 -3.27 6.56
CA ARG A 67 14.01 -2.71 6.22
C ARG A 67 14.15 -1.27 6.70
N LEU A 68 13.14 -0.44 6.45
CA LEU A 68 13.12 0.96 6.88
C LEU A 68 13.16 1.09 8.41
N ALA A 69 12.57 0.18 9.16
CA ALA A 69 12.64 0.15 10.61
C ALA A 69 14.09 0.12 11.12
N PHE A 70 15.01 -0.55 10.43
CA PHE A 70 16.42 -0.61 10.84
C PHE A 70 17.16 0.73 10.64
N THR A 71 16.65 1.63 9.80
CA THR A 71 17.23 2.96 9.58
C THR A 71 16.91 3.94 10.71
N LEU A 72 15.92 3.62 11.55
CA LEU A 72 15.49 4.48 12.66
C LEU A 72 16.48 4.39 13.83
N PRO A 73 16.75 5.51 14.53
CA PRO A 73 17.73 5.53 15.62
C PRO A 73 17.28 4.79 16.88
N ALA A 74 16.07 5.06 17.35
CA ALA A 74 15.66 4.60 18.67
C ALA A 74 14.96 3.24 18.57
N ARG A 75 15.27 2.33 19.51
CA ARG A 75 14.71 0.96 19.53
C ARG A 75 13.18 0.95 19.53
N TRP A 76 12.55 1.86 20.28
CA TRP A 76 11.09 1.97 20.32
C TRP A 76 10.49 2.36 18.96
N GLN A 77 11.18 3.20 18.17
CA GLN A 77 10.74 3.59 16.83
C GLN A 77 10.78 2.39 15.88
N ARG A 78 11.82 1.56 15.98
CA ARG A 78 11.93 0.31 15.22
C ARG A 78 10.79 -0.65 15.59
N GLY A 79 10.52 -0.78 16.88
CA GLY A 79 9.43 -1.60 17.41
C GLY A 79 8.06 -1.14 16.89
N LEU A 80 7.79 0.17 16.96
CA LEU A 80 6.55 0.76 16.47
C LEU A 80 6.36 0.55 14.96
N THR A 81 7.38 0.83 14.14
CA THR A 81 7.31 0.62 12.68
C THR A 81 7.07 -0.84 12.32
N ARG A 82 7.68 -1.79 13.04
CA ARG A 82 7.43 -3.22 12.80
C ARG A 82 6.03 -3.62 13.24
N LEU A 83 5.57 -3.15 14.40
CA LEU A 83 4.22 -3.42 14.88
C LEU A 83 3.18 -2.93 13.87
N LEU A 84 3.31 -1.68 13.41
CA LEU A 84 2.42 -1.11 12.38
C LEU A 84 2.48 -1.91 11.08
N ALA A 85 3.66 -2.39 10.65
CA ALA A 85 3.80 -3.23 9.47
C ALA A 85 3.11 -4.59 9.62
N VAL A 86 3.23 -5.23 10.78
CA VAL A 86 2.54 -6.48 11.10
C VAL A 86 1.03 -6.27 11.12
N CYS A 87 0.55 -5.23 11.81
CA CYS A 87 -0.88 -4.91 11.85
C CYS A 87 -1.43 -4.64 10.45
N ALA A 88 -0.74 -3.84 9.62
CA ALA A 88 -1.16 -3.58 8.25
C ALA A 88 -1.20 -4.85 7.40
N GLY A 89 -0.18 -5.71 7.52
CA GLY A 89 -0.10 -6.99 6.82
C GLY A 89 -1.21 -7.96 7.23
N LEU A 90 -1.49 -8.07 8.54
CA LEU A 90 -2.60 -8.90 9.04
C LEU A 90 -3.95 -8.36 8.58
N SER A 91 -4.17 -7.04 8.66
CA SER A 91 -5.40 -6.41 8.16
C SER A 91 -5.62 -6.70 6.67
N LEU A 92 -4.57 -6.59 5.84
CA LEU A 92 -4.65 -6.94 4.42
C LEU A 92 -4.92 -8.43 4.21
N ALA A 93 -4.24 -9.31 4.94
CA ALA A 93 -4.43 -10.76 4.82
C ALA A 93 -5.87 -11.17 5.16
N TYR A 94 -6.43 -10.63 6.25
CA TYR A 94 -7.83 -10.88 6.61
C TYR A 94 -8.80 -10.26 5.60
N ALA A 95 -8.52 -9.07 5.08
CA ALA A 95 -9.35 -8.48 4.02
C ALA A 95 -9.38 -9.38 2.78
N VAL A 96 -8.23 -9.89 2.34
CA VAL A 96 -8.14 -10.79 1.17
C VAL A 96 -8.83 -12.14 1.43
N ALA A 97 -8.76 -12.65 2.66
CA ALA A 97 -9.37 -13.92 3.03
C ALA A 97 -10.90 -13.84 3.15
N ILE A 98 -11.47 -12.70 3.56
CA ILE A 98 -12.91 -12.53 3.71
C ILE A 98 -13.55 -12.27 2.34
N PRO A 99 -14.46 -13.14 1.86
CA PRO A 99 -15.13 -12.93 0.58
C PRO A 99 -16.08 -11.73 0.65
N TYR A 100 -15.99 -10.84 -0.34
CA TYR A 100 -16.78 -9.61 -0.40
C TYR A 100 -18.13 -9.86 -1.10
N LEU A 101 -19.14 -10.28 -0.34
CA LEU A 101 -20.52 -10.47 -0.82
C LEU A 101 -21.50 -9.61 0.01
N PRO A 102 -21.64 -8.31 -0.28
CA PRO A 102 -22.49 -7.41 0.51
C PRO A 102 -23.98 -7.77 0.48
N ALA A 103 -24.46 -8.38 -0.61
CA ALA A 103 -25.86 -8.79 -0.76
C ALA A 103 -26.27 -9.94 0.17
N TYR A 104 -25.33 -10.83 0.51
CA TYR A 104 -25.59 -12.01 1.35
C TYR A 104 -25.05 -11.83 2.78
N PHE A 105 -23.92 -11.13 2.93
CA PHE A 105 -23.18 -11.04 4.19
C PHE A 105 -22.73 -9.59 4.46
N PRO A 106 -23.65 -8.66 4.76
CA PRO A 106 -23.34 -7.23 4.88
C PRO A 106 -22.35 -6.90 6.00
N LYS A 107 -22.40 -7.63 7.13
CA LYS A 107 -21.45 -7.45 8.24
C LYS A 107 -20.01 -7.85 7.86
N TYR A 108 -19.85 -8.95 7.11
CA TYR A 108 -18.53 -9.38 6.64
C TYR A 108 -17.98 -8.46 5.56
N ALA A 109 -18.83 -7.94 4.67
CA ALA A 109 -18.45 -6.93 3.69
C ALA A 109 -17.99 -5.62 4.37
N ALA A 110 -18.69 -5.17 5.41
CA ALA A 110 -18.27 -4.01 6.20
C ALA A 110 -16.92 -4.24 6.91
N LEU A 111 -16.71 -5.43 7.48
CA LEU A 111 -15.44 -5.82 8.09
C LEU A 111 -14.30 -5.86 7.05
N HIS A 112 -14.55 -6.44 5.86
CA HIS A 112 -13.60 -6.44 4.75
C HIS A 112 -13.17 -5.02 4.39
N VAL A 113 -14.13 -4.10 4.21
CA VAL A 113 -13.84 -2.69 3.89
C VAL A 113 -13.05 -2.03 5.02
N ALA A 114 -13.44 -2.25 6.28
CA ALA A 114 -12.74 -1.70 7.43
C ALA A 114 -11.30 -2.20 7.54
N LEU A 115 -11.06 -3.48 7.27
CA LEU A 115 -9.73 -4.09 7.27
C LEU A 115 -8.87 -3.60 6.10
N ALA A 116 -9.44 -3.52 4.89
CA ALA A 116 -8.73 -3.02 3.70
C ALA A 116 -8.34 -1.54 3.87
N ALA A 117 -9.28 -0.70 4.30
CA ALA A 117 -9.01 0.71 4.61
C ALA A 117 -8.01 0.85 5.76
N GLY A 118 -8.17 0.05 6.83
CA GLY A 118 -7.28 0.02 7.97
C GLY A 118 -5.84 -0.33 7.59
N ALA A 119 -5.65 -1.33 6.73
CA ALA A 119 -4.33 -1.70 6.21
C ALA A 119 -3.66 -0.52 5.47
N CYS A 120 -4.41 0.18 4.62
CA CYS A 120 -3.93 1.35 3.88
C CYS A 120 -3.55 2.51 4.81
N VAL A 121 -4.40 2.81 5.80
CA VAL A 121 -4.15 3.86 6.80
C VAL A 121 -2.91 3.52 7.63
N LEU A 122 -2.79 2.29 8.13
CA LEU A 122 -1.63 1.85 8.91
C LEU A 122 -0.33 1.95 8.10
N LEU A 123 -0.36 1.54 6.83
CA LEU A 123 0.77 1.70 5.90
C LEU A 123 1.19 3.17 5.78
N MET A 124 0.24 4.06 5.51
CA MET A 124 0.53 5.49 5.34
C MET A 124 1.03 6.14 6.62
N VAL A 125 0.41 5.85 7.76
CA VAL A 125 0.86 6.33 9.08
C VAL A 125 2.30 5.89 9.34
N ASN A 126 2.64 4.65 9.00
CA ASN A 126 3.98 4.12 9.20
C ASN A 126 5.02 4.80 8.30
N LEU A 127 4.73 4.96 7.00
CA LEU A 127 5.60 5.70 6.08
C LEU A 127 5.76 7.16 6.52
N GLN A 128 4.67 7.80 6.93
CA GLN A 128 4.66 9.18 7.42
C GLN A 128 5.49 9.32 8.70
N PHE A 129 5.40 8.36 9.63
CA PHE A 129 6.20 8.32 10.84
C PHE A 129 7.70 8.23 10.52
N ILE A 130 8.10 7.33 9.61
CA ILE A 130 9.50 7.20 9.17
C ILE A 130 10.02 8.52 8.58
N ILE A 131 9.22 9.16 7.70
CA ILE A 131 9.56 10.47 7.14
C ILE A 131 9.74 11.50 8.24
N LEU A 132 8.83 11.57 9.22
CA LEU A 132 8.88 12.55 10.30
C LEU A 132 10.12 12.37 11.18
N VAL A 133 10.48 11.13 11.51
CA VAL A 133 11.68 10.84 12.31
C VAL A 133 12.94 11.32 11.59
N HIS A 134 13.08 11.05 10.30
CA HIS A 134 14.25 11.49 9.55
C HIS A 134 14.24 13.00 9.23
N ARG A 135 13.06 13.58 8.99
CA ARG A 135 12.88 15.02 8.77
C ARG A 135 13.28 15.87 9.97
N ARG A 136 13.21 15.34 11.20
CA ARG A 136 13.71 16.03 12.39
C ARG A 136 15.23 16.23 12.37
N ARG A 137 15.97 15.45 11.57
CA ARG A 137 17.43 15.56 11.42
C ARG A 137 17.81 16.40 10.22
N ASP A 138 17.14 16.20 9.09
CA ASP A 138 17.38 16.95 7.87
C ASP A 138 16.04 17.34 7.23
N ARG A 139 15.61 18.58 7.51
CA ARG A 139 14.33 19.08 7.02
C ARG A 139 14.31 19.23 5.50
N ALA A 140 15.42 19.67 4.90
CA ALA A 140 15.48 20.02 3.48
C ALA A 140 15.37 18.75 2.62
N ARG A 141 16.15 17.73 2.97
CA ARG A 141 16.18 16.44 2.26
C ARG A 141 14.84 15.71 2.34
N TRP A 142 14.14 15.80 3.46
CA TRP A 142 12.90 15.05 3.71
C TRP A 142 11.62 15.84 3.43
N ALA A 143 11.71 17.09 2.97
CA ALA A 143 10.55 17.88 2.55
C ALA A 143 9.85 17.26 1.33
N GLY A 144 10.61 16.71 0.38
CA GLY A 144 10.06 16.08 -0.83
C GLY A 144 9.15 14.88 -0.55
N PRO A 145 9.62 13.84 0.17
CA PRO A 145 8.78 12.71 0.59
C PRO A 145 7.55 13.14 1.40
N MET A 146 7.68 14.14 2.28
CA MET A 146 6.55 14.68 3.04
C MET A 146 5.47 15.25 2.12
N ARG A 147 5.85 16.09 1.16
CA ARG A 147 4.90 16.64 0.18
C ARG A 147 4.24 15.52 -0.62
N PHE A 148 5.01 14.52 -1.04
CA PHE A 148 4.47 13.37 -1.78
C PHE A 148 3.46 12.58 -0.96
N CYS A 149 3.70 12.38 0.35
CA CYS A 149 2.70 11.80 1.26
C CYS A 149 1.40 12.62 1.29
N GLY A 150 1.51 13.95 1.37
CA GLY A 150 0.36 14.86 1.27
C GLY A 150 -0.40 14.74 -0.06
N PHE A 151 0.31 14.66 -1.19
CA PHE A 151 -0.31 14.44 -2.51
C PHE A 151 -1.07 13.12 -2.57
N ILE A 152 -0.54 12.04 -1.98
CA ILE A 152 -1.25 10.75 -1.93
C ILE A 152 -2.54 10.88 -1.13
N VAL A 153 -2.50 11.50 0.06
CA VAL A 153 -3.70 11.67 0.90
C VAL A 153 -4.76 12.50 0.18
N ILE A 154 -4.37 13.62 -0.44
CA ILE A 154 -5.30 14.47 -1.20
C ILE A 154 -5.86 13.72 -2.41
N GLY A 155 -5.01 13.05 -3.18
CA GLY A 155 -5.44 12.26 -4.34
C GLY A 155 -6.42 11.15 -3.94
N CYS A 156 -6.15 10.44 -2.84
CA CYS A 156 -7.06 9.45 -2.29
C CYS A 156 -8.39 10.06 -1.85
N ALA A 157 -8.37 11.21 -1.18
CA ALA A 157 -9.59 11.89 -0.76
C ALA A 157 -10.45 12.31 -1.96
N VAL A 158 -9.83 12.91 -2.99
CA VAL A 158 -10.54 13.30 -4.22
C VAL A 158 -11.13 12.08 -4.93
N LEU A 159 -10.35 11.01 -5.11
CA LEU A 159 -10.81 9.78 -5.77
C LEU A 159 -11.89 9.04 -4.98
N PHE A 160 -11.91 9.19 -3.66
CA PHE A 160 -12.97 8.64 -2.80
C PHE A 160 -14.25 9.47 -2.87
N LEU A 161 -14.15 10.80 -2.92
CA LEU A 161 -15.32 11.69 -2.93
C LEU A 161 -16.15 11.60 -4.23
N ILE A 162 -15.55 11.18 -5.34
CA ILE A 162 -16.27 11.07 -6.63
C ILE A 162 -17.35 9.96 -6.57
N PRO A 163 -17.02 8.69 -6.23
CA PRO A 163 -18.02 7.62 -6.17
C PRO A 163 -18.52 7.33 -4.74
N MET A 164 -17.99 8.02 -3.71
CA MET A 164 -18.27 7.77 -2.28
C MET A 164 -18.02 6.31 -1.86
N MET A 165 -17.09 5.64 -2.54
CA MET A 165 -16.70 4.25 -2.29
C MET A 165 -15.20 4.07 -2.53
N VAL A 166 -14.66 2.98 -2.00
CA VAL A 166 -13.31 2.53 -2.35
C VAL A 166 -13.37 1.99 -3.76
N SER A 167 -12.94 2.78 -4.75
CA SER A 167 -13.01 2.41 -6.17
C SER A 167 -11.71 1.76 -6.67
N THR A 168 -11.80 1.09 -7.81
CA THR A 168 -10.64 0.51 -8.52
C THR A 168 -9.60 1.59 -8.82
N ALA A 169 -10.04 2.78 -9.25
CA ALA A 169 -9.15 3.92 -9.47
C ALA A 169 -8.40 4.33 -8.19
N LEU A 170 -9.08 4.35 -7.04
CA LEU A 170 -8.48 4.65 -5.75
C LEU A 170 -7.45 3.58 -5.35
N GLU A 171 -7.79 2.30 -5.47
CA GLU A 171 -6.91 1.17 -5.13
C GLU A 171 -5.65 1.16 -6.00
N VAL A 172 -5.79 1.37 -7.31
CA VAL A 172 -4.67 1.50 -8.26
C VAL A 172 -3.78 2.68 -7.89
N PHE A 173 -4.37 3.88 -7.73
CA PHE A 173 -3.63 5.09 -7.41
C PHE A 173 -2.86 4.97 -6.10
N PHE A 174 -3.53 4.47 -5.05
CA PHE A 174 -2.93 4.30 -3.73
C PHE A 174 -1.77 3.32 -3.76
N THR A 175 -1.96 2.14 -4.35
CA THR A 175 -0.97 1.06 -4.34
C THR A 175 0.31 1.48 -5.07
N ILE A 176 0.17 2.09 -6.26
CA ILE A 176 1.30 2.56 -7.05
C ILE A 176 2.03 3.70 -6.31
N SER A 177 1.28 4.70 -5.84
CA SER A 177 1.89 5.87 -5.21
C SER A 177 2.58 5.53 -3.90
N ALA A 178 1.98 4.65 -3.08
CA ALA A 178 2.58 4.16 -1.85
C ALA A 178 3.85 3.33 -2.13
N ALA A 179 3.86 2.50 -3.18
CA ALA A 179 5.04 1.74 -3.57
C ALA A 179 6.21 2.65 -4.00
N LEU A 180 5.91 3.68 -4.78
CA LEU A 180 6.88 4.71 -5.17
C LEU A 180 7.39 5.53 -3.97
N LEU A 181 6.52 5.86 -3.02
CA LEU A 181 6.91 6.57 -1.80
C LEU A 181 7.84 5.72 -0.94
N ALA A 182 7.50 4.45 -0.70
CA ALA A 182 8.34 3.52 0.06
C ALA A 182 9.72 3.35 -0.57
N ARG A 183 9.79 3.21 -1.91
CA ARG A 183 11.03 3.19 -2.67
C ARG A 183 11.82 4.49 -2.48
N ARG A 184 11.19 5.65 -2.64
CA ARG A 184 11.85 6.96 -2.51
C ARG A 184 12.45 7.16 -1.12
N ILE A 185 11.72 6.78 -0.07
CA ILE A 185 12.20 6.83 1.32
C ILE A 185 13.44 5.94 1.46
N TRP A 186 13.40 4.71 0.96
CA TRP A 186 14.54 3.79 1.04
C TRP A 186 15.80 4.33 0.37
N LEU A 187 15.66 4.85 -0.85
CA LEU A 187 16.78 5.47 -1.56
C LEU A 187 17.36 6.65 -0.76
N LEU A 188 16.51 7.48 -0.17
CA LEU A 188 16.95 8.58 0.69
C LEU A 188 17.58 8.12 2.02
N THR A 189 17.46 6.87 2.43
CA THR A 189 18.17 6.35 3.61
C THR A 189 19.52 5.73 3.29
N GLU A 190 19.80 5.42 2.01
CA GLU A 190 21.07 4.79 1.60
C GLU A 190 22.19 5.80 1.22
N PHE A 191 21.85 7.07 1.01
CA PHE A 191 22.76 8.19 0.74
C PHE A 191 22.85 9.13 1.93
#